data_AF-A0A1C7NS61-F1
#
_entry.id   AF-A0A1C7NS61-F1
#
_cell.length_a   1.000
_cell.length_b   1.000
_cell.length_c   1.000
_cell.angle_alpha   90.00
_cell.angle_beta   90.00
_cell.angle_gamma   90.00
#
_symmetry.space_group_name_H-M   'P 1'
#
loop_
_entity.id
_entity.type
_entity.pdbx_description
1 polymer ?
#
loop_
_entity_poly.entity_id
_entity_poly.type
_entity_poly.pdbx_seq_one_letter_code
_entity_poly.pdbx_strand_id
1 'polypeptide(L)'
;MVVTSKEKEVVKFIYACSICGDSFRGAVQSIDHYLRIHGYSAPRRSIGRRRPPHPDYDYQNKADGDCDCEHYACGSCWFHVPATKEGLEDLRDHFFNAHHPKKVDTSKDSGKDYEPDNMEEEQEETEEDGGEEEDQKEKVKKGPNRRKSTSSAQPDNKEDMTTVLQKLNELSDLFKNLMK
;
A
#
# COMPACT_ATOMS: atom_id res chain seq x y z
N MET A 1 37.90 12.16 15.46
CA MET A 1 36.53 11.91 15.97
C MET A 1 36.03 10.67 15.26
N VAL A 2 35.72 9.60 15.99
CA VAL A 2 35.14 8.39 15.39
C VAL A 2 33.65 8.66 15.24
N VAL A 3 33.20 8.93 14.02
CA VAL A 3 31.77 8.98 13.70
C VAL A 3 31.33 7.53 13.55
N THR A 4 30.82 6.94 14.63
CA THR A 4 30.10 5.67 14.52
C THR A 4 28.72 5.99 13.99
N SER A 5 28.51 5.88 12.68
CA SER A 5 27.17 5.84 12.10
C SER A 5 26.45 4.65 12.72
N LYS A 6 25.38 4.89 13.49
CA LYS A 6 24.50 3.81 13.94
C LYS A 6 23.85 3.20 12.69
N GLU A 7 23.97 1.89 12.54
CA GLU A 7 23.21 1.16 11.53
C GLU A 7 21.73 1.34 11.82
N LYS A 8 20.95 1.65 10.78
CA LYS A 8 19.50 1.80 10.88
C LYS A 8 18.84 0.44 10.69
N GLU A 9 17.76 0.21 11.42
CA GLU A 9 16.99 -1.02 11.27
C GLU A 9 16.03 -0.91 10.08
N VAL A 10 15.99 -1.94 9.25
CA VAL A 10 15.06 -2.05 8.13
C VAL A 10 13.71 -2.54 8.64
N VAL A 11 12.70 -1.68 8.56
CA VAL A 11 11.35 -1.94 9.09
C VAL A 11 10.40 -2.36 7.97
N LYS A 12 9.73 -3.50 8.17
CA LYS A 12 8.57 -3.93 7.36
C LYS A 12 7.26 -3.55 8.05
N PHE A 13 6.35 -2.95 7.29
CA PHE A 13 5.04 -2.55 7.82
C PHE A 13 3.95 -3.56 7.55
N ILE A 14 3.19 -3.88 8.61
CA ILE A 14 1.98 -4.68 8.57
C ILE A 14 0.81 -3.76 8.89
N TYR A 15 -0.19 -3.71 8.01
CA TYR A 15 -1.42 -2.97 8.29
C TYR A 15 -2.40 -3.88 8.99
N ALA A 16 -2.40 -3.87 10.33
CA ALA A 16 -3.31 -4.70 11.11
C ALA A 16 -4.60 -3.95 11.52
N CYS A 17 -5.72 -4.67 11.56
CA CYS A 17 -6.92 -4.22 12.24
C CYS A 17 -6.71 -4.34 13.75
N SER A 18 -6.73 -3.21 14.45
CA SER A 18 -6.56 -3.12 15.90
C SER A 18 -7.75 -3.67 16.71
N ILE A 19 -8.84 -4.07 16.04
CA ILE A 19 -10.04 -4.62 16.66
C ILE A 19 -10.05 -6.16 16.57
N CYS A 20 -9.81 -6.73 15.38
CA CYS A 20 -9.85 -8.18 15.16
C CYS A 20 -8.48 -8.84 14.95
N GLY A 21 -7.41 -8.07 14.69
CA GLY A 21 -6.07 -8.57 14.41
C GLY A 21 -5.79 -8.96 12.95
N ASP A 22 -6.78 -8.86 12.05
CA ASP A 22 -6.58 -9.19 10.64
C ASP A 22 -5.51 -8.29 10.00
N SER A 23 -4.64 -8.86 9.18
CA SER A 23 -3.53 -8.16 8.54
C SER A 23 -3.77 -7.91 7.06
N PHE A 24 -3.41 -6.73 6.58
CA PHE A 24 -3.64 -6.25 5.23
C PHE A 24 -2.33 -5.84 4.55
N ARG A 25 -2.30 -5.92 3.22
CA ARG A 25 -1.13 -5.52 2.43
C ARG A 25 -0.96 -4.01 2.36
N GLY A 26 -2.05 -3.26 2.50
CA GLY A 26 -2.04 -1.82 2.32
C GLY A 26 -2.91 -1.07 3.31
N ALA A 27 -2.57 0.21 3.49
CA ALA A 27 -3.30 1.14 4.34
C ALA A 27 -4.78 1.24 3.97
N VAL A 28 -5.08 1.37 2.68
CA VAL A 28 -6.44 1.51 2.16
C VAL A 28 -7.29 0.30 2.52
N GLN A 29 -6.77 -0.90 2.29
CA GLN A 29 -7.45 -2.16 2.63
C GLN A 29 -7.78 -2.24 4.12
N SER A 30 -6.85 -1.83 4.99
CA SER A 30 -7.12 -1.80 6.44
C SER A 30 -8.23 -0.83 6.81
N ILE A 31 -8.24 0.39 6.23
CA ILE A 31 -9.29 1.40 6.48
C ILE A 31 -10.66 0.92 5.97
N ASP A 32 -10.69 0.27 4.81
CA ASP A 32 -11.94 -0.27 4.27
C ASP A 32 -12.48 -1.42 5.11
N HIS A 33 -11.60 -2.24 5.68
CA HIS A 33 -11.99 -3.24 6.65
C HIS A 33 -12.63 -2.61 7.91
N TYR A 34 -12.04 -1.56 8.49
CA TYR A 34 -12.64 -0.86 9.64
C TYR A 34 -14.06 -0.37 9.32
N LEU A 35 -14.28 0.17 8.12
CA LEU A 35 -15.59 0.66 7.72
C LEU A 35 -16.57 -0.50 7.50
N ARG A 36 -16.21 -1.51 6.70
CA ARG A 36 -17.13 -2.57 6.29
C ARG A 36 -17.43 -3.59 7.38
N ILE A 37 -16.42 -3.97 8.17
CA ILE A 37 -16.53 -5.05 9.16
C ILE A 37 -16.89 -4.49 10.53
N HIS A 38 -16.32 -3.34 10.91
CA HIS A 38 -16.53 -2.77 12.25
C HIS A 38 -17.42 -1.53 12.27
N GLY A 39 -17.81 -1.00 11.10
CA GLY A 39 -18.66 0.19 11.01
C GLY A 39 -17.95 1.46 11.47
N TYR A 40 -16.62 1.54 11.38
CA TYR A 40 -15.85 2.72 11.77
C TYR A 40 -15.29 3.44 10.54
N SER A 41 -15.71 4.69 10.34
CA SER A 41 -15.14 5.56 9.32
C SER A 41 -13.98 6.36 9.92
N ALA A 42 -12.80 6.19 9.33
CA ALA A 42 -11.57 6.88 9.69
C ALA A 42 -11.00 7.64 8.49
N PRO A 43 -10.24 8.74 8.72
CA PRO A 43 -9.61 9.48 7.64
C PRO A 43 -8.61 8.61 6.89
N ARG A 44 -8.60 8.72 5.56
CA ARG A 44 -7.59 8.11 4.71
C ARG A 44 -6.35 9.00 4.66
N ARG A 45 -5.17 8.39 4.55
CA ARG A 45 -3.95 9.12 4.24
C ARG A 45 -4.04 9.75 2.84
N SER A 46 -3.50 10.95 2.71
CA SER A 46 -3.33 11.57 1.40
C SER A 46 -2.34 10.76 0.56
N ILE A 47 -2.75 10.38 -0.63
CA ILE A 47 -1.92 9.68 -1.62
C ILE A 47 -0.77 10.63 -2.05
N GLY A 48 0.39 10.06 -2.40
CA GLY A 48 1.55 10.79 -2.93
C GLY A 48 2.44 11.48 -1.90
N ARG A 49 2.15 11.36 -0.59
CA ARG A 49 3.09 11.81 0.45
C ARG A 49 4.01 10.66 0.87
N ARG A 50 5.32 10.92 0.85
CA ARG A 50 6.31 10.00 1.41
C ARG A 50 6.24 10.03 2.95
N ARG A 51 6.55 8.88 3.56
CA ARG A 51 6.72 8.76 5.01
C ARG A 51 7.88 9.68 5.45
N PRO A 52 7.74 10.48 6.53
CA PRO A 52 8.84 11.27 7.05
C PRO A 52 10.04 10.37 7.42
N PRO A 53 11.28 10.79 7.16
CA PRO A 53 12.46 10.02 7.53
C PRO A 53 12.60 9.93 9.06
N HIS A 54 13.13 8.81 9.55
CA HIS A 54 13.39 8.59 10.97
C HIS A 54 14.90 8.34 11.20
N PRO A 55 15.48 8.80 12.32
CA PRO A 55 16.90 8.60 12.59
C PRO A 55 17.29 7.12 12.73
N ASP A 56 16.42 6.30 13.32
CA ASP A 56 16.74 4.91 13.68
C ASP A 56 16.24 3.85 12.67
N TYR A 57 15.39 4.24 11.72
CA TYR A 57 14.73 3.28 10.82
C TYR A 57 14.94 3.65 9.35
N ASP A 58 15.17 2.62 8.54
CA ASP A 58 14.98 2.68 7.10
C ASP A 58 13.74 1.89 6.70
N TYR A 59 12.87 2.53 5.92
CA TYR A 59 11.56 2.00 5.59
C TYR A 59 11.62 1.24 4.26
N GLN A 60 11.46 -0.07 4.31
CA GLN A 60 11.31 -0.88 3.10
C GLN A 60 9.85 -0.96 2.68
N ASN A 61 9.58 -0.60 1.42
CA ASN A 61 8.26 -0.76 0.81
C ASN A 61 8.11 -2.09 0.06
N LYS A 62 9.18 -2.86 -0.10
CA LYS A 62 9.16 -4.12 -0.86
C LYS A 62 8.61 -5.25 0.02
N ALA A 63 7.69 -6.05 -0.51
CA ALA A 63 7.07 -7.16 0.23
C ALA A 63 8.06 -8.28 0.56
N ASP A 64 9.04 -8.51 -0.32
CA ASP A 64 9.96 -9.66 -0.31
C ASP A 64 11.39 -9.27 0.12
N GLY A 65 11.59 -8.07 0.67
CA GLY A 65 12.88 -7.66 1.20
C GLY A 65 13.18 -8.28 2.56
N ASP A 66 14.45 -8.57 2.82
CA ASP A 66 14.93 -8.89 4.16
C ASP A 66 14.71 -7.67 5.06
N CYS A 67 13.98 -7.87 6.17
CA CYS A 67 13.72 -6.84 7.17
C CYS A 67 14.22 -7.29 8.55
N ASP A 68 14.73 -6.34 9.33
CA ASP A 68 15.23 -6.61 10.68
C ASP A 68 14.07 -6.75 11.68
N CYS A 69 13.00 -5.98 11.48
CA CYS A 69 11.83 -6.01 12.35
C CYS A 69 10.52 -5.68 11.62
N GLU A 70 9.42 -6.17 12.20
CA GLU A 70 8.06 -5.92 11.74
C GLU A 70 7.36 -4.93 12.66
N HIS A 71 6.65 -3.97 12.08
CA HIS A 71 5.85 -2.99 12.81
C HIS A 71 4.40 -2.99 12.32
N TYR A 72 3.47 -2.91 13.25
CA TYR A 72 2.10 -2.54 12.90
C TYR A 72 2.02 -1.05 12.57
N ALA A 73 1.40 -0.73 11.45
CA ALA A 73 1.24 0.63 10.97
C ALA A 73 -0.23 1.07 10.94
N CYS A 74 -0.47 2.33 11.30
CA CYS A 74 -1.80 2.91 11.23
C CYS A 74 -2.22 3.15 9.77
N GLY A 75 -3.43 2.74 9.38
CA GLY A 75 -3.95 3.01 8.03
C GLY A 75 -4.16 4.51 7.75
N SER A 76 -4.42 5.31 8.79
CA SER A 76 -4.83 6.72 8.70
C SER A 76 -3.69 7.74 8.82
N CYS A 77 -2.54 7.36 9.35
CA CYS A 77 -1.36 8.23 9.43
C CYS A 77 -0.05 7.45 9.41
N TRP A 78 1.09 8.11 9.67
CA TRP A 78 2.41 7.47 9.66
C TRP A 78 2.80 6.80 10.98
N PHE A 79 1.93 6.81 11.98
CA PHE A 79 2.19 6.11 13.25
C PHE A 79 2.42 4.62 13.03
N HIS A 80 3.37 4.06 13.77
CA HIS A 80 3.68 2.64 13.77
C HIS A 80 4.27 2.24 15.11
N VAL A 81 4.15 0.95 15.43
CA VAL A 81 4.59 0.32 16.68
C VAL A 81 5.12 -1.08 16.38
N PRO A 82 6.02 -1.64 17.19
CA PRO A 82 6.52 -2.99 16.99
C PRO A 82 5.38 -4.02 16.88
N ALA A 83 5.55 -5.05 16.06
CA ALA A 83 4.54 -6.10 15.84
C ALA A 83 4.46 -7.09 17.02
N THR A 84 4.24 -6.58 18.23
CA THR A 84 4.01 -7.35 19.44
C THR A 84 2.54 -7.27 19.84
N LYS A 85 2.12 -8.13 20.77
CA LYS A 85 0.75 -8.07 21.32
C LYS A 85 0.42 -6.70 21.91
N GLU A 86 1.36 -6.12 22.66
CA GLU A 86 1.25 -4.77 23.24
C GLU A 86 1.18 -3.70 22.14
N GLY A 87 1.98 -3.85 21.08
CA GLY A 87 1.92 -2.94 19.93
C GLY A 87 0.55 -2.93 19.25
N LEU A 88 -0.18 -4.06 19.20
CA LEU A 88 -1.54 -4.06 18.66
C LEU A 88 -2.51 -3.24 19.54
N GLU A 89 -2.34 -3.29 20.86
CA GLU A 89 -3.12 -2.49 21.83
C GLU A 89 -2.77 -0.99 21.70
N ASP A 90 -1.48 -0.65 21.60
CA ASP A 90 -1.03 0.72 21.37
C ASP A 90 -1.55 1.28 20.04
N LEU A 91 -1.59 0.45 19.00
CA LEU A 91 -2.17 0.82 17.71
C LEU A 91 -3.67 1.10 17.84
N ARG A 92 -4.39 0.31 18.64
CA ARG A 92 -5.81 0.52 18.91
C ARG A 92 -6.04 1.86 19.60
N ASP A 93 -5.30 2.11 20.67
CA ASP A 93 -5.43 3.35 21.44
C ASP A 93 -5.08 4.56 20.57
N HIS A 94 -4.00 4.47 19.79
CA HIS A 94 -3.67 5.49 18.80
C HIS A 94 -4.82 5.73 17.82
N PHE A 95 -5.38 4.67 17.23
CA PHE A 95 -6.43 4.80 16.23
C PHE A 95 -7.66 5.52 16.78
N PHE A 96 -8.15 5.15 17.97
CA PHE A 96 -9.32 5.77 18.57
C PHE A 96 -9.05 7.19 19.10
N ASN A 97 -7.87 7.44 19.66
CA ASN A 97 -7.52 8.72 20.27
C ASN A 97 -7.06 9.77 19.27
N ALA A 98 -6.32 9.38 18.22
CA ALA A 98 -5.76 10.31 17.24
C ALA A 98 -6.70 10.58 16.06
N HIS A 99 -7.51 9.58 15.68
CA HIS A 99 -8.36 9.69 14.49
C HIS A 99 -9.85 9.84 14.78
N HIS A 100 -10.28 9.63 16.02
CA HIS A 100 -11.68 9.76 16.45
C HIS A 100 -12.66 9.15 15.44
N PRO A 101 -12.52 7.85 15.11
CA PRO A 101 -13.30 7.22 14.07
C PRO A 101 -14.79 7.30 14.39
N LYS A 102 -15.59 7.64 13.37
CA LYS A 102 -17.04 7.81 13.52
C LYS A 102 -17.71 6.47 13.27
N LYS A 103 -18.60 6.06 14.18
CA LYS A 103 -19.43 4.87 13.97
C LYS A 103 -20.48 5.18 12.90
N VAL A 104 -20.51 4.37 11.85
CA VAL A 104 -21.42 4.47 10.71
C VAL A 104 -22.29 3.22 10.69
N ASP A 105 -23.61 3.40 10.58
CA ASP A 105 -24.56 2.30 10.36
C ASP A 105 -24.41 1.81 8.92
N THR A 106 -23.60 0.77 8.70
CA THR A 106 -23.39 0.15 7.38
C THR A 106 -24.67 -0.50 6.82
N SER A 107 -25.67 -0.75 7.67
CA SER A 107 -26.97 -1.33 7.27
C SER A 107 -27.84 -0.39 6.43
N LYS A 108 -27.59 0.92 6.46
CA LYS A 108 -28.40 1.93 5.73
C LYS A 108 -27.84 2.29 4.36
N ASP A 109 -26.63 1.86 4.02
CA ASP A 109 -25.92 2.25 2.79
C ASP A 109 -25.73 1.04 1.85
N SER A 110 -26.79 0.24 1.70
CA SER A 110 -26.78 -1.02 0.93
C SER A 110 -26.85 -0.82 -0.58
N GLY A 111 -26.43 0.32 -1.14
CA GLY A 111 -26.70 0.60 -2.55
C GLY A 111 -25.83 1.66 -3.23
N LYS A 112 -24.80 2.19 -2.59
CA LYS A 112 -23.76 2.92 -3.32
C LYS A 112 -22.53 2.06 -3.36
N ASP A 113 -22.30 1.47 -4.53
CA ASP A 113 -21.05 0.85 -4.89
C ASP A 113 -19.94 1.84 -4.56
N TYR A 114 -19.25 1.58 -3.46
CA TYR A 114 -18.00 2.23 -3.16
C TYR A 114 -17.04 1.71 -4.22
N GLU A 115 -16.96 2.41 -5.36
CA GLU A 115 -15.87 2.19 -6.31
C GLU A 115 -14.59 2.53 -5.56
N PRO A 116 -13.74 1.55 -5.22
CA PRO A 116 -12.39 1.89 -4.84
C PRO A 116 -11.80 2.64 -6.04
N ASP A 117 -11.30 3.86 -5.84
CA ASP A 117 -10.47 4.52 -6.85
C ASP A 117 -9.39 3.52 -7.25
N ASN A 118 -9.58 2.90 -8.42
CA ASN A 118 -8.70 1.92 -9.01
C ASN A 118 -7.49 2.69 -9.54
N MET A 119 -6.61 3.09 -8.63
CA MET A 119 -5.27 3.54 -9.00
C MET A 119 -4.42 2.29 -9.11
N GLU A 120 -4.26 1.81 -10.35
CA GLU A 120 -3.19 0.91 -10.73
C GLU A 120 -1.88 1.48 -10.16
N GLU A 121 -1.24 0.69 -9.31
CA GLU A 121 0.01 1.01 -8.64
C GLU A 121 1.13 0.93 -9.68
N GLU A 122 1.36 2.01 -10.44
CA GLU A 122 2.58 2.16 -11.24
C GLU A 122 3.78 2.18 -10.28
N GLN A 123 4.47 1.04 -10.19
CA GLN A 123 5.76 0.93 -9.54
C GLN A 123 6.77 1.79 -10.31
N GLU A 124 7.02 2.99 -9.81
CA GLU A 124 8.12 3.83 -10.26
C GLU A 124 9.43 3.22 -9.73
N GLU A 125 10.07 2.38 -10.54
CA GLU A 125 11.45 1.95 -10.32
C GLU A 125 12.36 3.18 -10.44
N THR A 126 12.74 3.75 -9.30
CA THR A 126 13.79 4.77 -9.22
C THR A 126 15.11 4.06 -8.97
N GLU A 127 15.92 3.95 -10.02
CA GLU A 127 17.36 3.64 -9.91
C GLU A 127 18.05 4.85 -9.28
N GLU A 128 18.57 4.71 -8.05
CA GLU A 128 19.49 5.69 -7.46
C GLU A 128 20.92 5.34 -7.91
N ASP A 129 21.39 6.06 -8.93
CA ASP A 129 22.80 6.19 -9.31
C ASP A 129 23.46 7.23 -8.40
N GLY A 130 24.56 6.82 -7.75
CA GLY A 130 25.33 7.65 -6.84
C GLY A 130 26.30 8.55 -7.61
N GLY A 131 26.26 9.85 -7.35
CA GLY A 131 27.24 10.82 -7.85
C GLY A 131 27.23 12.10 -7.04
N GLU A 132 28.35 12.38 -6.38
CA GLU A 132 28.60 13.56 -5.57
C GLU A 132 28.88 14.84 -6.41
N GLU A 133 28.74 15.97 -5.72
CA GLU A 133 29.35 17.30 -5.96
C GLU A 133 28.73 18.35 -6.93
N GLU A 134 28.26 19.41 -6.25
CA GLU A 134 28.58 20.84 -6.42
C GLU A 134 28.04 21.69 -7.59
N ASP A 135 27.20 22.65 -7.17
CA ASP A 135 27.29 24.11 -7.42
C ASP A 135 26.43 24.78 -8.52
N GLN A 136 25.61 25.72 -8.01
CA GLN A 136 25.15 27.01 -8.57
C GLN A 136 24.29 27.12 -9.86
N LYS A 137 23.13 27.78 -9.63
CA LYS A 137 22.51 28.94 -10.33
C LYS A 137 21.14 28.78 -11.00
N GLU A 138 20.27 29.69 -10.55
CA GLU A 138 18.98 30.14 -11.08
C GLU A 138 18.92 30.29 -12.60
N LYS A 139 17.74 29.98 -13.19
CA LYS A 139 16.89 30.99 -13.87
C LYS A 139 15.52 30.44 -14.30
N VAL A 140 14.50 31.18 -13.89
CA VAL A 140 13.11 31.16 -14.37
C VAL A 140 13.01 31.61 -15.83
N LYS A 141 12.24 30.90 -16.68
CA LYS A 141 11.45 31.50 -17.78
C LYS A 141 10.16 30.74 -18.07
N LYS A 142 9.05 31.48 -18.05
CA LYS A 142 7.70 31.14 -18.57
C LYS A 142 7.67 31.12 -20.10
N GLY A 143 6.78 30.33 -20.71
CA GLY A 143 6.27 30.59 -22.06
C GLY A 143 5.55 29.41 -22.75
N PRO A 144 4.34 29.58 -23.33
CA PRO A 144 3.42 28.47 -23.67
C PRO A 144 3.25 28.20 -25.20
N ASN A 145 2.80 26.98 -25.57
CA ASN A 145 1.84 26.64 -26.65
C ASN A 145 1.86 25.12 -26.89
N ARG A 146 0.77 24.35 -26.80
CA ARG A 146 -0.44 24.20 -27.65
C ARG A 146 -0.23 23.26 -28.86
N ARG A 147 -1.04 22.17 -28.88
CA ARG A 147 -1.33 21.16 -29.95
C ARG A 147 -0.21 20.13 -30.14
N LYS A 148 -0.45 18.82 -30.27
CA LYS A 148 -1.44 18.14 -31.13
C LYS A 148 -1.56 16.68 -30.69
N SER A 149 -2.79 16.16 -30.77
CA SER A 149 -3.17 14.76 -30.61
C SER A 149 -2.57 13.86 -31.69
N THR A 150 -2.05 12.71 -31.28
CA THR A 150 -1.90 11.51 -32.11
C THR A 150 -2.18 10.28 -31.26
N SER A 151 -3.29 9.63 -31.60
CA SER A 151 -3.67 8.28 -31.21
C SER A 151 -2.59 7.27 -31.59
N SER A 152 -2.18 6.43 -30.64
CA SER A 152 -1.46 5.18 -30.94
C SER A 152 -2.09 4.05 -30.13
N ALA A 153 -2.45 3.02 -30.88
CA ALA A 153 -3.15 1.80 -30.51
C ALA A 153 -2.67 1.13 -29.21
N GLN A 154 -3.66 0.69 -28.42
CA GLN A 154 -3.50 -0.32 -27.38
C GLN A 154 -3.20 -1.68 -28.02
N PRO A 155 -2.28 -2.49 -27.47
CA PRO A 155 -2.33 -3.94 -27.66
C PRO A 155 -3.41 -4.52 -26.73
N ASP A 156 -4.53 -4.91 -27.32
CA ASP A 156 -5.61 -5.70 -26.71
C ASP A 156 -5.06 -7.10 -26.36
N ASN A 157 -4.57 -7.28 -25.13
CA ASN A 157 -4.20 -8.59 -24.61
C ASN A 157 -5.34 -9.12 -23.74
N LYS A 158 -6.51 -9.31 -24.37
CA LYS A 158 -7.61 -10.07 -23.78
C LYS A 158 -7.31 -11.54 -24.03
N GLU A 159 -6.64 -12.20 -23.09
CA GLU A 159 -6.66 -13.65 -23.03
C GLU A 159 -8.13 -14.09 -22.91
N ASP A 160 -8.61 -14.71 -23.99
CA ASP A 160 -9.99 -15.14 -24.16
C ASP A 160 -10.34 -16.14 -23.04
N MET A 161 -11.26 -15.79 -22.14
CA MET A 161 -11.72 -16.59 -21.00
C MET A 161 -12.14 -18.01 -21.40
N THR A 162 -12.53 -18.20 -22.66
CA THR A 162 -12.82 -19.53 -23.24
C THR A 162 -11.59 -20.45 -23.23
N THR A 163 -10.39 -19.90 -23.44
CA THR A 163 -9.11 -20.62 -23.42
C THR A 163 -8.77 -21.10 -22.00
N VAL A 164 -9.06 -20.28 -20.98
CA VAL A 164 -8.82 -20.63 -19.57
C VAL A 164 -9.75 -21.77 -19.15
N LEU A 165 -11.03 -21.71 -19.52
CA LEU A 165 -12.00 -22.77 -19.23
C LEU A 165 -11.67 -24.08 -19.94
N GLN A 166 -11.15 -24.01 -21.17
CA GLN A 166 -10.72 -25.19 -21.92
C GLN A 166 -9.52 -25.88 -21.24
N LYS A 167 -8.51 -25.11 -20.79
CA LYS A 167 -7.35 -25.64 -20.06
C LYS A 167 -7.72 -26.27 -18.72
N LEU A 168 -8.70 -25.72 -18.01
CA LEU A 168 -9.19 -26.31 -16.75
C LEU A 168 -9.89 -27.67 -16.96
N ASN A 169 -10.64 -27.82 -18.05
CA ASN A 169 -11.25 -29.10 -18.41
C ASN A 169 -10.21 -30.16 -18.77
N GLU A 170 -9.18 -29.79 -19.55
CA GLU A 170 -8.08 -30.70 -19.91
C GLU A 170 -7.32 -31.19 -18.66
N LEU A 171 -7.07 -30.31 -17.68
CA LEU A 171 -6.46 -30.68 -16.40
C LEU A 171 -7.35 -31.63 -15.57
N SER A 172 -8.65 -31.36 -15.51
CA SER A 172 -9.61 -32.23 -14.81
C SER A 172 -9.60 -33.66 -15.38
N ASP A 173 -9.54 -33.81 -16.69
CA ASP A 173 -9.58 -35.12 -17.33
C ASP A 173 -8.25 -35.89 -17.20
N LEU A 174 -7.11 -35.20 -17.15
CA LEU A 174 -5.83 -35.80 -16.77
C LEU A 174 -5.87 -36.35 -15.33
N PHE A 175 -6.45 -35.62 -14.38
CA PHE A 175 -6.59 -36.08 -13.00
C PHE A 175 -7.48 -37.31 -12.87
N LYS A 176 -8.58 -37.39 -13.63
CA LYS A 176 -9.47 -38.56 -13.63
C LYS A 176 -8.81 -39.81 -14.21
N ASN A 177 -7.90 -39.65 -15.17
CA ASN A 177 -7.15 -40.76 -15.75
C ASN A 177 -6.01 -41.24 -14.85
N LEU A 178 -5.49 -40.40 -13.97
CA LEU A 178 -4.48 -40.74 -12.96
C LEU A 178 -5.06 -41.47 -11.74
N MET A 179 -6.36 -41.34 -11.49
CA MET A 179 -7.06 -41.96 -10.35
C MET A 179 -7.80 -43.27 -10.71
N LYS A 180 -7.57 -43.81 -11.91
CA LYS A 180 -8.01 -45.17 -12.30
C LYS A 180 -6.80 -46.08 -12.42
#